data_AF-A0AAV2P8P3-F1
#
_entry.id   AF-A0AAV2P8P3-F1
#
_cell.length_a   1.000
_cell.length_b   1.000
_cell.length_c   1.000
_cell.angle_alpha   90.00
_cell.angle_beta   90.00
_cell.angle_gamma   90.00
#
_symmetry.space_group_name_H-M   'P 1'
#
loop_
_entity.id
_entity.type
_entity.pdbx_description
1 polymer ?
#
loop_
_entity_poly.entity_id
_entity_poly.type
_entity_poly.pdbx_seq_one_letter_code
_entity_poly.pdbx_strand_id
1 'polypeptide(L)'
;MHQCVKTINEYYTNLEYKGNRKEAQEKISNLCKELKFKDTDDFSHRFLHTASLIKENLNLFMSFCEHVDVITTIIDYFVYYGMRSKLENAFAENNTTVMLIMLTICNLHQDYRMQLFFETAIIKESEMQIYNNYKKNIILQVEIILLEDSDLHAVINCLKFRSVVKVLSNIWIQESITQTFMWYFKKYFGHILNLPIHRFQSTQELLTLNTSKCNVDKENVLNIVSIWSEDVTVAKNLAESLNQHVVFINTCMDFDLGITFPYLDLNSKFDYSLNVYPVEEYTNPINPTAYPDVILYDLFYDGVWQIPIRNTYWMHNNILLANATREDIMNCANSAVDGFKTWSTMSSKSRMQVLANFAAILECNGKFILASTVLNWVKFSYICESQTYYCIQSERFEISKIYMPQGTVILKEKDENTLFQELTQSLIIGNSVIVICNPDLCLLAPYCNMFKMSGIPPGVINLLSRENTDLFIYDKFRNTTIHGIYSDLTTAKYIIVSR
;
A
#
# COMPACT_ATOMS: atom_id res chain seq x y z
N MET A 1 -40.92 17.01 16.11
CA MET A 1 -39.80 17.43 15.24
C MET A 1 -39.06 18.65 15.79
N HIS A 2 -39.76 19.77 16.08
CA HIS A 2 -39.11 21.00 16.58
C HIS A 2 -38.40 20.84 17.95
N GLN A 3 -38.97 20.05 18.87
CA GLN A 3 -38.36 19.76 20.18
C GLN A 3 -37.06 18.94 20.05
N CYS A 4 -37.04 17.96 19.14
CA CYS A 4 -35.90 17.06 18.93
C CYS A 4 -34.72 17.78 18.28
N VAL A 5 -34.99 18.67 17.30
CA VAL A 5 -33.98 19.58 16.72
C VAL A 5 -33.44 20.56 17.78
N LYS A 6 -34.28 21.01 18.72
CA LYS A 6 -33.85 21.88 19.83
C LYS A 6 -32.94 21.14 20.81
N THR A 7 -33.28 19.90 21.16
CA THR A 7 -32.45 19.04 22.03
C THR A 7 -31.14 18.66 21.35
N ILE A 8 -31.15 18.34 20.05
CA ILE A 8 -29.92 18.07 19.28
C ILE A 8 -29.05 19.33 19.21
N ASN A 9 -29.60 20.52 18.95
CA ASN A 9 -28.81 21.76 19.01
C ASN A 9 -28.33 22.10 20.42
N GLU A 10 -29.13 21.86 21.47
CA GLU A 10 -28.66 22.06 22.85
C GLU A 10 -27.49 21.13 23.21
N TYR A 11 -27.45 19.91 22.65
CA TYR A 11 -26.34 18.97 22.85
C TYR A 11 -25.16 19.20 21.89
N TYR A 12 -25.38 19.60 20.63
CA TYR A 12 -24.31 19.72 19.62
C TYR A 12 -23.79 21.15 19.42
N THR A 13 -24.61 22.18 19.63
CA THR A 13 -24.18 23.59 19.50
C THR A 13 -23.51 24.11 20.78
N ASN A 14 -23.73 23.45 21.93
CA ASN A 14 -23.09 23.77 23.23
C ASN A 14 -21.97 22.80 23.64
N LEU A 15 -21.43 21.98 22.73
CA LEU A 15 -20.15 21.29 22.92
C LEU A 15 -18.94 22.25 22.83
N GLU A 16 -19.12 23.52 23.20
CA GLU A 16 -18.02 24.25 23.84
C GLU A 16 -17.77 23.52 25.17
N TYR A 17 -16.96 22.46 25.13
CA TYR A 17 -16.47 21.82 26.34
C TYR A 17 -15.95 22.94 27.24
N LYS A 18 -16.59 23.12 28.40
CA LYS A 18 -16.26 24.15 29.40
C LYS A 18 -14.89 23.94 30.05
N GLY A 19 -14.00 23.17 29.41
CA GLY A 19 -12.60 23.00 29.78
C GLY A 19 -11.73 23.94 28.96
N ASN A 20 -10.88 24.70 29.63
CA ASN A 20 -9.86 25.49 28.96
C ASN A 20 -8.90 24.53 28.22
N ARG A 21 -8.92 24.51 26.88
CA ARG A 21 -8.07 23.64 26.06
C ARG A 21 -6.59 23.72 26.46
N LYS A 22 -6.09 24.89 26.90
CA LYS A 22 -4.71 25.05 27.39
C LYS A 22 -4.46 24.32 28.70
N GLU A 23 -5.39 24.40 29.64
CA GLU A 23 -5.31 23.68 30.92
C GLU A 23 -5.39 22.17 30.69
N ALA A 24 -6.29 21.74 29.79
CA ALA A 24 -6.39 20.33 29.42
C ALA A 24 -5.05 19.82 28.84
N GLN A 25 -4.43 20.66 28.01
CA GLN A 25 -3.15 20.37 27.38
C GLN A 25 -1.99 20.21 28.38
N GLU A 26 -1.94 21.05 29.42
CA GLU A 26 -0.93 20.97 30.49
C GLU A 26 -1.11 19.69 31.30
N LYS A 27 -2.35 19.36 31.67
CA LYS A 27 -2.66 18.13 32.42
C LYS A 27 -2.33 16.86 31.62
N ILE A 28 -2.63 16.81 30.33
CA ILE A 28 -2.22 15.67 29.46
C ILE A 28 -0.68 15.56 29.40
N SER A 29 0.01 16.70 29.33
CA SER A 29 1.48 16.71 29.33
C SER A 29 2.07 16.20 30.66
N ASN A 30 1.39 16.45 31.79
CA ASN A 30 1.79 15.92 33.09
C ASN A 30 1.51 14.42 33.20
N LEU A 31 0.33 13.96 32.76
CA LEU A 31 0.02 12.53 32.68
C LEU A 31 1.05 11.77 31.84
N CYS A 32 1.47 12.35 30.71
CA CYS A 32 2.52 11.77 29.86
C CYS A 32 3.85 11.56 30.60
N LYS A 33 4.23 12.47 31.51
CA LYS A 33 5.46 12.35 32.32
C LYS A 33 5.33 11.34 33.46
N GLU A 34 4.11 11.07 33.89
CA GLU A 34 3.81 10.13 34.98
C GLU A 34 3.69 8.68 34.48
N LEU A 35 3.61 8.45 33.16
CA LEU A 35 3.63 7.12 32.55
C LEU A 35 4.94 6.40 32.90
N LYS A 36 4.82 5.22 33.51
CA LYS A 36 5.95 4.36 33.91
C LYS A 36 5.81 2.98 33.30
N PHE A 37 6.00 2.89 31.99
CA PHE A 37 6.13 1.59 31.32
C PHE A 37 7.60 1.21 31.21
N LYS A 38 7.90 -0.07 31.46
CA LYS A 38 9.23 -0.64 31.18
C LYS A 38 9.22 -1.22 29.77
N ASP A 39 10.36 -1.22 29.10
CA ASP A 39 10.49 -1.84 27.76
C ASP A 39 10.19 -3.35 27.76
N THR A 40 10.31 -3.99 28.92
CA THR A 40 9.92 -5.39 29.14
C THR A 40 8.42 -5.62 29.20
N ASP A 41 7.61 -4.58 29.39
CA ASP A 41 6.16 -4.72 29.46
C ASP A 41 5.61 -5.12 28.10
N ASP A 42 4.70 -6.10 28.09
CA ASP A 42 4.05 -6.56 26.87
C ASP A 42 3.09 -5.49 26.30
N PHE A 43 2.85 -5.55 24.99
CA PHE A 43 2.00 -4.55 24.32
C PHE A 43 0.54 -4.63 24.75
N SER A 44 0.04 -5.82 25.11
CA SER A 44 -1.32 -5.99 25.64
C SER A 44 -1.54 -5.14 26.89
N HIS A 45 -0.62 -5.21 27.84
CA HIS A 45 -0.63 -4.41 29.06
C HIS A 45 -0.55 -2.92 28.75
N ARG A 46 0.38 -2.50 27.87
CA ARG A 46 0.52 -1.10 27.47
C ARG A 46 -0.77 -0.54 26.86
N PHE A 47 -1.37 -1.24 25.90
CA PHE A 47 -2.62 -0.83 25.26
C PHE A 47 -3.78 -0.74 26.25
N LEU A 48 -4.03 -1.78 27.04
CA LEU A 48 -5.16 -1.82 27.98
C LEU A 48 -5.00 -0.80 29.12
N HIS A 49 -3.79 -0.64 29.65
CA HIS A 49 -3.53 0.35 30.69
C HIS A 49 -3.72 1.78 30.18
N THR A 50 -3.23 2.06 28.96
CA THR A 50 -3.42 3.37 28.31
C THR A 50 -4.90 3.67 28.10
N ALA A 51 -5.69 2.70 27.64
CA ALA A 51 -7.14 2.85 27.51
C ALA A 51 -7.81 3.17 28.86
N SER A 52 -7.44 2.47 29.94
CA SER A 52 -7.96 2.75 31.29
C SER A 52 -7.63 4.18 31.73
N LEU A 53 -6.38 4.61 31.55
CA LEU A 53 -5.93 5.94 31.97
C LEU A 53 -6.65 7.06 31.23
N ILE A 54 -6.90 6.90 29.93
CA ILE A 54 -7.71 7.84 29.14
C ILE A 54 -9.16 7.84 29.67
N LYS A 55 -9.73 6.67 29.96
CA LYS A 55 -11.11 6.54 30.44
C LYS A 55 -11.31 7.16 31.83
N GLU A 56 -10.34 7.01 32.73
CA GLU A 56 -10.31 7.66 34.04
C GLU A 56 -10.22 9.19 33.93
N ASN A 57 -9.58 9.68 32.88
CA ASN A 57 -9.41 11.10 32.59
C ASN A 57 -10.27 11.57 31.41
N LEU A 58 -11.40 10.92 31.12
CA LEU A 58 -12.11 11.08 29.84
C LEU A 58 -12.49 12.53 29.51
N ASN A 59 -13.00 13.27 30.50
CA ASN A 59 -13.37 14.68 30.32
C ASN A 59 -12.19 15.57 29.89
N LEU A 60 -10.99 15.24 30.37
CA LEU A 60 -9.76 15.94 30.01
C LEU A 60 -9.44 15.76 28.52
N PHE A 61 -9.47 14.50 28.07
CA PHE A 61 -9.19 14.14 26.68
C PHE A 61 -10.29 14.63 25.73
N MET A 62 -11.57 14.55 26.13
CA MET A 62 -12.69 15.11 25.37
C MET A 62 -12.56 16.63 25.17
N SER A 63 -12.16 17.36 26.22
CA SER A 63 -11.95 18.82 26.14
C SER A 63 -10.79 19.21 25.21
N PHE A 64 -9.93 18.26 24.89
CA PHE A 64 -8.79 18.46 24.00
C PHE A 64 -9.07 18.01 22.56
N CYS A 65 -9.92 17.00 22.37
CA CYS A 65 -10.37 16.51 21.08
C CYS A 65 -11.42 17.44 20.45
N GLU A 66 -11.51 17.42 19.12
CA GLU A 66 -12.48 18.25 18.38
C GLU A 66 -13.92 17.72 18.51
N HIS A 67 -14.07 16.42 18.81
CA HIS A 67 -15.34 15.72 18.97
C HIS A 67 -15.21 14.55 19.95
N VAL A 68 -16.29 14.19 20.68
CA VAL A 68 -16.29 13.05 21.63
C VAL A 68 -15.93 11.76 20.91
N ASP A 69 -16.50 11.56 19.73
CA ASP A 69 -16.37 10.32 18.96
C ASP A 69 -14.90 9.97 18.66
N VAL A 70 -14.03 10.97 18.50
CA VAL A 70 -12.61 10.74 18.23
C VAL A 70 -11.95 10.02 19.41
N ILE A 71 -12.18 10.48 20.65
CA ILE A 71 -11.54 9.87 21.81
C ILE A 71 -12.14 8.51 22.15
N THR A 72 -13.45 8.31 21.93
CA THR A 72 -14.09 7.01 22.12
C THR A 72 -13.52 6.00 21.13
N THR A 73 -13.38 6.37 19.84
CA THR A 73 -12.74 5.52 18.84
C THR A 73 -11.31 5.16 19.23
N ILE A 74 -10.51 6.12 19.72
CA ILE A 74 -9.13 5.85 20.18
C ILE A 74 -9.10 4.86 21.36
N ILE A 75 -9.99 5.03 22.34
CA ILE A 75 -10.10 4.11 23.49
C ILE A 75 -10.43 2.70 23.00
N ASP A 76 -11.44 2.59 22.15
CA ASP A 76 -11.88 1.31 21.63
C ASP A 76 -10.77 0.64 20.80
N TYR A 77 -9.98 1.42 20.04
CA TYR A 77 -8.79 0.95 19.32
C TYR A 77 -7.76 0.32 20.27
N PHE A 78 -7.43 1.02 21.36
CA PHE A 78 -6.49 0.50 22.35
C PHE A 78 -7.04 -0.74 23.06
N VAL A 79 -8.33 -0.80 23.38
CA VAL A 79 -8.95 -2.00 23.95
C VAL A 79 -8.87 -3.16 22.96
N TYR A 80 -9.25 -2.94 21.70
CA TYR A 80 -9.25 -3.96 20.66
C TYR A 80 -7.87 -4.58 20.46
N TYR A 81 -6.83 -3.76 20.24
CA TYR A 81 -5.48 -4.28 20.01
C TYR A 81 -4.82 -4.82 21.29
N GLY A 82 -5.17 -4.27 22.45
CA GLY A 82 -4.75 -4.83 23.73
C GLY A 82 -5.29 -6.25 23.93
N MET A 83 -6.59 -6.46 23.68
CA MET A 83 -7.21 -7.78 23.76
C MET A 83 -6.69 -8.74 22.69
N ARG A 84 -6.52 -8.26 21.46
CA ARG A 84 -5.97 -9.06 20.36
C ARG A 84 -4.54 -9.52 20.65
N SER A 85 -3.68 -8.62 21.15
CA SER A 85 -2.33 -8.97 21.56
C SER A 85 -2.28 -10.01 22.67
N LYS A 86 -3.30 -10.06 23.54
CA LYS A 86 -3.39 -11.05 24.60
C LYS A 86 -3.78 -12.44 24.10
N LEU A 87 -4.58 -12.50 23.02
CA LEU A 87 -5.11 -13.74 22.46
C LEU A 87 -4.20 -14.33 21.37
N GLU A 88 -3.52 -13.47 20.60
CA GLU A 88 -2.67 -13.84 19.47
C GLU A 88 -1.19 -13.62 19.83
N ASN A 89 -0.49 -14.63 20.34
CA ASN A 89 0.94 -14.52 20.73
C ASN A 89 1.83 -13.98 19.60
N ALA A 90 1.55 -14.33 18.34
CA ALA A 90 2.29 -13.84 17.17
C ALA A 90 2.15 -12.32 16.95
N PHE A 91 1.04 -11.72 17.40
CA PHE A 91 0.82 -10.27 17.35
C PHE A 91 1.61 -9.56 18.45
N ALA A 92 1.72 -10.17 19.64
CA ALA A 92 2.43 -9.62 20.80
C ALA A 92 3.95 -9.46 20.58
N GLU A 93 4.53 -10.21 19.64
CA GLU A 93 5.98 -10.20 19.36
C GLU A 93 6.36 -9.34 18.14
N ASN A 94 5.39 -8.84 17.37
CA ASN A 94 5.66 -8.10 16.13
C ASN A 94 5.66 -6.57 16.37
N ASN A 95 6.82 -6.04 16.77
CA ASN A 95 7.05 -4.60 17.00
C ASN A 95 6.62 -3.74 15.79
N THR A 96 6.87 -4.21 14.56
CA THR A 96 6.50 -3.48 13.34
C THR A 96 4.99 -3.31 13.25
N THR A 97 4.20 -4.35 13.52
CA THR A 97 2.72 -4.26 13.48
C THR A 97 2.20 -3.20 14.46
N VAL A 98 2.76 -3.15 15.67
CA VAL A 98 2.41 -2.14 16.68
C VAL A 98 2.73 -0.72 16.21
N MET A 99 3.88 -0.51 15.56
CA MET A 99 4.24 0.79 15.00
C MET A 99 3.21 1.28 13.97
N LEU A 100 2.73 0.40 13.09
CA LEU A 100 1.76 0.75 12.03
C LEU A 100 0.38 1.08 12.60
N ILE A 101 -0.03 0.36 13.65
CA ILE A 101 -1.25 0.66 14.41
C ILE A 101 -1.12 2.04 15.04
N MET A 102 0.02 2.33 15.66
CA MET A 102 0.28 3.63 16.27
C MET A 102 0.28 4.77 15.25
N LEU A 103 0.86 4.57 14.07
CA LEU A 103 0.74 5.54 12.98
C LEU A 103 -0.72 5.77 12.58
N THR A 104 -1.54 4.71 12.50
CA THR A 104 -2.99 4.83 12.23
C THR A 104 -3.71 5.65 13.31
N ILE A 105 -3.45 5.36 14.59
CA ILE A 105 -4.07 6.06 15.72
C ILE A 105 -3.62 7.52 15.79
N CYS A 106 -2.33 7.79 15.60
CA CYS A 106 -1.81 9.16 15.53
C CYS A 106 -2.41 9.95 14.36
N ASN A 107 -2.86 9.27 13.31
CA ASN A 107 -3.51 9.90 12.16
C ASN A 107 -4.99 10.23 12.39
N LEU A 108 -5.67 9.57 13.33
CA LEU A 108 -7.01 9.98 13.81
C LEU A 108 -6.97 11.34 14.52
N HIS A 109 -5.83 11.68 15.16
CA HIS A 109 -5.68 12.95 15.87
C HIS A 109 -4.29 13.58 15.72
N GLN A 110 -4.22 14.61 14.88
CA GLN A 110 -2.98 15.29 14.47
C GLN A 110 -2.44 16.35 15.46
N ASP A 111 -2.77 16.24 16.75
CA ASP A 111 -2.16 17.11 17.77
C ASP A 111 -0.90 16.46 18.35
N TYR A 112 0.21 17.19 18.28
CA TYR A 112 1.52 16.71 18.72
C TYR A 112 1.54 16.19 20.16
N ARG A 113 0.80 16.81 21.09
CA ARG A 113 0.88 16.42 22.51
C ARG A 113 0.10 15.16 22.82
N MET A 114 -1.00 14.94 22.11
CA MET A 114 -1.75 13.68 22.15
C MET A 114 -0.96 12.56 21.51
N GLN A 115 -0.35 12.81 20.34
CA GLN A 115 0.53 11.85 19.71
C GLN A 115 1.69 11.47 20.63
N LEU A 116 2.36 12.44 21.24
CA LEU A 116 3.45 12.20 22.18
C LEU A 116 3.00 11.34 23.38
N PHE A 117 1.79 11.62 23.92
CA PHE A 117 1.23 10.81 24.99
C PHE A 117 1.01 9.35 24.56
N PHE A 118 0.40 9.12 23.39
CA PHE A 118 0.20 7.76 22.87
C PHE A 118 1.52 7.05 22.56
N GLU A 119 2.47 7.75 21.94
CA GLU A 119 3.79 7.23 21.58
C GLU A 119 4.58 6.81 22.84
N THR A 120 4.59 7.65 23.87
CA THR A 120 5.24 7.35 25.15
C THR A 120 4.60 6.14 25.84
N ALA A 121 3.29 5.98 25.70
CA ALA A 121 2.56 4.89 26.34
C ALA A 121 2.80 3.54 25.65
N ILE A 122 2.79 3.51 24.32
CA ILE A 122 2.75 2.26 23.55
C ILE A 122 4.10 1.87 22.96
N ILE A 123 4.85 2.82 22.38
CA ILE A 123 6.13 2.53 21.71
C ILE A 123 7.22 2.31 22.77
N LYS A 124 7.97 1.21 22.63
CA LYS A 124 9.12 0.92 23.48
C LYS A 124 10.25 1.89 23.20
N GLU A 125 11.01 2.27 24.22
CA GLU A 125 12.12 3.23 24.08
C GLU A 125 13.17 2.70 23.08
N SER A 126 13.48 1.40 23.15
CA SER A 126 14.39 0.73 22.21
C SER A 126 13.96 0.82 20.73
N GLU A 127 12.67 1.03 20.46
CA GLU A 127 12.07 1.02 19.12
C GLU A 127 11.74 2.43 18.60
N MET A 128 11.87 3.45 19.45
CA MET A 128 11.44 4.82 19.17
C MET A 128 12.16 5.44 17.96
N GLN A 129 13.44 5.11 17.75
CA GLN A 129 14.18 5.60 16.58
C GLN A 129 13.62 5.04 15.27
N ILE A 130 13.32 3.74 15.25
CA ILE A 130 12.75 3.05 14.08
C ILE A 130 11.36 3.62 13.78
N TYR A 131 10.50 3.73 14.81
CA TYR A 131 9.18 4.33 14.68
C TYR A 131 9.24 5.77 14.12
N ASN A 132 10.15 6.60 14.62
CA ASN A 132 10.32 7.97 14.13
C ASN A 132 10.76 8.04 12.66
N ASN A 133 11.55 7.07 12.20
CA ASN A 133 11.91 6.97 10.79
C ASN A 133 10.66 6.66 9.95
N TYR A 134 9.84 5.69 10.34
CA TYR A 134 8.57 5.41 9.67
C TYR A 134 7.65 6.64 9.64
N LYS A 135 7.46 7.28 10.79
CA LYS A 135 6.58 8.46 10.94
C LYS A 135 7.01 9.63 10.05
N LYS A 136 8.33 9.87 9.92
CA LYS A 136 8.85 10.95 9.06
C LYS A 136 8.77 10.62 7.57
N ASN A 137 8.89 9.35 7.23
CA ASN A 137 8.99 8.93 5.84
C ASN A 137 7.63 8.83 5.16
N ILE A 138 6.54 8.63 5.90
CA ILE A 138 5.17 8.48 5.39
C ILE A 138 4.48 9.84 5.29
N ILE A 139 3.99 10.17 4.10
CA ILE A 139 3.21 11.38 3.84
C ILE A 139 1.76 10.97 3.59
N LEU A 140 0.82 11.55 4.31
CA LEU A 140 -0.60 11.39 4.02
C LEU A 140 -1.03 12.41 2.98
N GLN A 141 -1.61 11.93 1.88
CA GLN A 141 -2.27 12.80 0.91
C GLN A 141 -3.74 12.43 0.84
N VAL A 142 -4.61 13.33 1.32
CA VAL A 142 -6.05 13.17 1.23
C VAL A 142 -6.60 14.03 0.09
N GLU A 143 -7.46 13.46 -0.74
CA GLU A 143 -8.21 14.16 -1.78
C GLU A 143 -9.71 13.95 -1.55
N ILE A 144 -10.54 14.93 -1.88
CA ILE A 144 -12.00 14.82 -1.83
C ILE A 144 -12.54 14.88 -3.27
N ILE A 145 -13.43 13.95 -3.63
CA ILE A 145 -14.13 13.91 -4.91
C ILE A 145 -15.62 14.11 -4.64
N LEU A 146 -16.21 15.15 -5.25
CA LEU A 146 -17.62 15.46 -5.14
C LEU A 146 -18.33 15.12 -6.45
N LEU A 147 -19.21 14.12 -6.43
CA LEU A 147 -20.10 13.79 -7.53
C LEU A 147 -21.32 14.72 -7.54
N GLU A 148 -22.02 14.80 -8.66
CA GLU A 148 -23.14 15.73 -8.88
C GLU A 148 -24.28 15.63 -7.87
N ASP A 149 -24.43 14.46 -7.25
CA ASP A 149 -25.46 14.15 -6.28
C ASP A 149 -24.99 14.28 -4.82
N SER A 150 -23.77 14.79 -4.57
CA SER A 150 -23.21 14.94 -3.22
C SER A 150 -24.07 15.79 -2.27
N ASP A 151 -24.22 15.36 -1.01
CA ASP A 151 -24.65 16.24 0.08
C ASP A 151 -23.54 17.25 0.44
N LEU A 152 -23.62 18.44 -0.18
CA LEU A 152 -22.67 19.53 0.06
C LEU A 152 -22.68 20.03 1.52
N HIS A 153 -23.77 19.89 2.26
CA HIS A 153 -23.80 20.29 3.66
C HIS A 153 -22.99 19.33 4.53
N ALA A 154 -23.09 18.03 4.27
CA ALA A 154 -22.26 17.02 4.93
C ALA A 154 -20.77 17.25 4.63
N VAL A 155 -20.42 17.51 3.36
CA VAL A 155 -19.04 17.85 2.95
C VAL A 155 -18.52 19.08 3.69
N ILE A 156 -19.31 20.16 3.75
CA ILE A 156 -18.91 21.40 4.44
C ILE A 156 -18.74 21.17 5.94
N ASN A 157 -19.58 20.33 6.56
CA ASN A 157 -19.39 19.96 7.96
C ASN A 157 -18.12 19.13 8.17
N CYS A 158 -17.79 18.22 7.26
CA CYS A 158 -16.54 17.47 7.28
C CYS A 158 -15.32 18.42 7.21
N LEU A 159 -15.36 19.42 6.32
CA LEU A 159 -14.28 20.40 6.18
C LEU A 159 -14.11 21.34 7.38
N LYS A 160 -15.02 21.35 8.36
CA LYS A 160 -14.85 22.13 9.60
C LYS A 160 -13.85 21.47 10.56
N PHE A 161 -13.59 20.17 10.43
CA PHE A 161 -12.61 19.46 11.27
C PHE A 161 -11.19 19.83 10.86
N ARG A 162 -10.36 20.26 11.82
CA ARG A 162 -8.98 20.66 11.50
C ARG A 162 -8.12 19.45 11.18
N SER A 163 -8.47 18.28 11.71
CA SER A 163 -7.81 17.02 11.38
C SER A 163 -7.87 16.74 9.87
N VAL A 164 -9.03 16.93 9.25
CA VAL A 164 -9.26 16.74 7.80
C VAL A 164 -8.52 17.80 7.00
N VAL A 165 -8.72 19.08 7.33
CA VAL A 165 -8.13 20.21 6.60
C VAL A 165 -6.60 20.17 6.56
N LYS A 166 -5.94 19.71 7.64
CA LYS A 166 -4.47 19.63 7.70
C LYS A 166 -3.84 18.66 6.71
N VAL A 167 -4.56 17.60 6.34
CA VAL A 167 -4.06 16.52 5.46
C VAL A 167 -4.65 16.58 4.05
N LEU A 168 -5.62 17.47 3.84
CA LEU A 168 -6.31 17.65 2.57
C LEU A 168 -5.41 18.37 1.57
N SER A 169 -5.20 17.74 0.42
CA SER A 169 -4.33 18.23 -0.64
C SER A 169 -5.10 18.97 -1.74
N ASN A 170 -6.28 18.47 -2.13
CA ASN A 170 -7.13 19.10 -3.13
C ASN A 170 -8.59 18.59 -3.03
N ILE A 171 -9.48 19.28 -3.73
CA ILE A 171 -10.88 18.87 -3.94
C ILE A 171 -11.17 18.84 -5.44
N TRP A 172 -11.69 17.72 -5.93
CA TRP A 172 -12.22 17.54 -7.26
C TRP A 172 -13.74 17.64 -7.23
N ILE A 173 -14.30 18.46 -8.11
CA ILE A 173 -15.73 18.76 -8.12
C ILE A 173 -16.30 18.53 -9.51
N GLN A 174 -17.39 17.79 -9.59
CA GLN A 174 -18.11 17.65 -10.85
C GLN A 174 -18.67 19.01 -11.30
N GLU A 175 -18.53 19.33 -12.59
CA GLU A 175 -18.81 20.67 -13.10
C GLU A 175 -20.22 21.18 -12.74
N SER A 176 -21.23 20.30 -12.71
CA SER A 176 -22.63 20.61 -12.42
C SER A 176 -22.88 21.24 -11.03
N ILE A 177 -22.07 20.92 -10.02
CA ILE A 177 -22.26 21.40 -8.63
C ILE A 177 -21.24 22.47 -8.21
N THR A 178 -20.30 22.83 -9.09
CA THR A 178 -19.17 23.73 -8.76
C THR A 178 -19.64 25.06 -8.17
N GLN A 179 -20.60 25.74 -8.81
CA GLN A 179 -21.05 27.07 -8.35
C GLN A 179 -21.65 27.02 -6.95
N THR A 180 -22.50 26.01 -6.70
CA THR A 180 -23.17 25.80 -5.41
C THR A 180 -22.16 25.50 -4.31
N PHE A 181 -21.21 24.58 -4.57
CA PHE A 181 -20.15 24.28 -3.62
C PHE A 181 -19.30 25.51 -3.30
N MET A 182 -18.86 26.27 -4.31
CA MET A 182 -18.02 27.46 -4.11
C MET A 182 -18.73 28.53 -3.28
N TRP A 183 -20.05 28.66 -3.41
CA TRP A 183 -20.85 29.55 -2.57
C TRP A 183 -20.80 29.12 -1.10
N TYR A 184 -21.05 27.84 -0.81
CA TYR A 184 -20.97 27.31 0.55
C TYR A 184 -19.55 27.41 1.12
N PHE A 185 -18.54 27.03 0.34
CA PHE A 185 -17.15 27.09 0.74
C PHE A 185 -16.75 28.51 1.15
N LYS A 186 -17.07 29.51 0.32
CA LYS A 186 -16.82 30.93 0.63
C LYS A 186 -17.61 31.41 1.85
N LYS A 187 -18.86 30.94 2.01
CA LYS A 187 -19.70 31.33 3.14
C LYS A 187 -19.12 30.88 4.48
N TYR A 188 -18.58 29.66 4.58
CA TYR A 188 -18.10 29.11 5.85
C TYR A 188 -16.61 29.35 6.09
N PHE A 189 -15.80 29.41 5.04
CA PHE A 189 -14.33 29.46 5.16
C PHE A 189 -13.71 30.77 4.63
N GLY A 190 -14.51 31.62 3.96
CA GLY A 190 -14.05 32.89 3.41
C GLY A 190 -12.87 32.71 2.44
N HIS A 191 -11.78 33.41 2.72
CA HIS A 191 -10.50 33.30 1.98
C HIS A 191 -9.39 32.64 2.82
N ILE A 192 -9.74 32.04 3.96
CA ILE A 192 -8.78 31.54 4.95
C ILE A 192 -8.14 30.22 4.49
N LEU A 193 -8.92 29.40 3.78
CA LEU A 193 -8.49 28.11 3.25
C LEU A 193 -8.01 28.27 1.81
N ASN A 194 -6.68 28.27 1.64
CA ASN A 194 -6.04 28.23 0.33
C ASN A 194 -5.86 26.78 -0.12
N LEU A 195 -6.93 26.20 -0.65
CA LEU A 195 -6.97 24.80 -1.09
C LEU A 195 -7.18 24.71 -2.60
N PRO A 196 -6.40 23.89 -3.33
CA PRO A 196 -6.65 23.62 -4.75
C PRO A 196 -8.02 22.97 -4.97
N ILE A 197 -8.83 23.60 -5.82
CA ILE A 197 -10.14 23.09 -6.24
C ILE A 197 -10.09 22.88 -7.75
N HIS A 198 -10.28 21.63 -8.16
CA HIS A 198 -10.28 21.20 -9.54
C HIS A 198 -11.68 20.81 -9.99
N ARG A 199 -11.92 20.90 -11.30
CA ARG A 199 -13.19 20.54 -11.93
C ARG A 199 -12.97 19.37 -12.85
N PHE A 200 -13.94 18.47 -12.89
CA PHE A 200 -13.99 17.37 -13.87
C PHE A 200 -15.39 17.28 -14.46
N GLN A 201 -15.48 16.77 -15.68
CA GLN A 201 -16.77 16.57 -16.38
C GLN A 201 -17.23 15.13 -16.29
N SER A 202 -16.29 14.20 -16.40
CA SER A 202 -16.56 12.76 -16.36
C SER A 202 -15.70 12.04 -15.32
N THR A 203 -16.21 10.94 -14.76
CA THR A 203 -15.42 10.09 -13.86
C THR A 203 -14.21 9.46 -14.55
N GLN A 204 -14.25 9.31 -15.88
CA GLN A 204 -13.14 8.80 -16.67
C GLN A 204 -11.89 9.70 -16.59
N GLU A 205 -12.07 11.02 -16.50
CA GLU A 205 -10.96 11.98 -16.29
C GLU A 205 -10.19 11.66 -15.01
N LEU A 206 -10.91 11.34 -13.92
CA LEU A 206 -10.32 11.02 -12.62
C LEU A 206 -9.47 9.74 -12.67
N LEU A 207 -9.84 8.78 -13.53
CA LEU A 207 -9.07 7.55 -13.74
C LEU A 207 -7.78 7.84 -14.50
N THR A 208 -7.84 8.69 -15.54
CA THR A 208 -6.66 9.03 -16.36
C THR A 208 -5.64 9.89 -15.60
N LEU A 209 -6.09 10.84 -14.77
CA LEU A 209 -5.22 11.73 -14.00
C LEU A 209 -4.40 11.00 -12.92
N ASN A 210 -4.92 9.88 -12.41
CA ASN A 210 -4.24 9.06 -11.41
C ASN A 210 -3.21 8.09 -12.00
N THR A 211 -3.30 7.75 -13.29
CA THR A 211 -2.32 6.86 -13.93
C THR A 211 -0.94 7.49 -14.14
N SER A 212 -0.81 8.82 -14.09
CA SER A 212 0.45 9.54 -14.36
C SER A 212 1.27 9.91 -13.11
N LYS A 213 0.88 9.49 -11.90
CA LYS A 213 1.62 9.74 -10.65
C LYS A 213 2.38 8.53 -10.10
N CYS A 214 2.43 7.41 -10.82
CA CYS A 214 3.45 6.38 -10.59
C CYS A 214 4.77 6.81 -11.24
N ASN A 215 5.25 8.03 -10.92
CA ASN A 215 6.61 8.39 -11.24
C ASN A 215 7.50 7.74 -10.19
N VAL A 216 8.53 7.07 -10.70
CA VAL A 216 9.61 6.36 -10.02
C VAL A 216 10.45 7.29 -9.11
N ASP A 217 10.01 8.53 -8.90
CA ASP A 217 10.68 9.54 -8.10
C ASP A 217 9.83 9.91 -6.87
N LYS A 218 10.19 9.27 -5.75
CA LYS A 218 10.28 9.84 -4.39
C LYS A 218 9.00 10.47 -3.81
N GLU A 219 8.23 9.66 -3.06
CA GLU A 219 7.71 9.97 -1.71
C GLU A 219 6.80 8.80 -1.23
N ASN A 220 6.85 8.40 0.05
CA ASN A 220 5.93 7.38 0.60
C ASN A 220 4.55 8.00 0.84
N VAL A 221 3.86 8.30 -0.25
CA VAL A 221 2.56 8.93 -0.16
C VAL A 221 1.49 7.85 0.02
N LEU A 222 0.87 7.82 1.20
CA LEU A 222 -0.38 7.12 1.39
C LEU A 222 -1.49 7.97 0.79
N ASN A 223 -1.86 7.64 -0.45
CA ASN A 223 -2.97 8.31 -1.12
C ASN A 223 -4.31 7.81 -0.58
N ILE A 224 -5.11 8.76 -0.10
CA ILE A 224 -6.42 8.57 0.46
C ILE A 224 -7.40 9.42 -0.34
N VAL A 225 -8.52 8.84 -0.75
CA VAL A 225 -9.60 9.57 -1.43
C VAL A 225 -10.88 9.48 -0.61
N SER A 226 -11.63 10.56 -0.53
CA SER A 226 -12.97 10.61 0.04
C SER A 226 -13.96 10.98 -1.07
N ILE A 227 -14.82 10.04 -1.46
CA ILE A 227 -15.86 10.21 -2.48
C ILE A 227 -17.17 10.55 -1.78
N TRP A 228 -17.84 11.59 -2.25
CA TRP A 228 -19.16 11.98 -1.77
C TRP A 228 -20.17 11.82 -2.89
N SER A 229 -21.27 11.10 -2.59
CA SER A 229 -22.34 10.79 -3.52
C SER A 229 -23.49 10.12 -2.77
N GLU A 230 -24.72 10.51 -3.06
CA GLU A 230 -25.91 9.84 -2.50
C GLU A 230 -26.15 8.48 -3.16
N ASP A 231 -25.66 8.27 -4.40
CA ASP A 231 -25.58 6.99 -5.07
C ASP A 231 -24.32 6.22 -4.65
N VAL A 232 -24.47 5.49 -3.55
CA VAL A 232 -23.42 4.62 -2.99
C VAL A 232 -22.94 3.57 -4.02
N THR A 233 -23.78 3.14 -4.96
CA THR A 233 -23.39 2.14 -5.97
C THR A 233 -22.41 2.74 -6.97
N VAL A 234 -22.70 3.95 -7.46
CA VAL A 234 -21.79 4.69 -8.34
C VAL A 234 -20.47 5.01 -7.62
N ALA A 235 -20.54 5.43 -6.35
CA ALA A 235 -19.36 5.70 -5.55
C ALA A 235 -18.49 4.45 -5.33
N LYS A 236 -19.08 3.28 -5.07
CA LYS A 236 -18.34 2.01 -4.93
C LYS A 236 -17.64 1.61 -6.24
N ASN A 237 -18.35 1.71 -7.37
CA ASN A 237 -17.76 1.40 -8.69
C ASN A 237 -16.58 2.33 -9.02
N LEU A 238 -16.70 3.63 -8.70
CA LEU A 238 -15.59 4.57 -8.84
C LEU A 238 -14.45 4.23 -7.86
N ALA A 239 -14.77 3.94 -6.60
CA ALA A 239 -13.81 3.58 -5.58
C ALA A 239 -12.97 2.37 -6.00
N GLU A 240 -13.57 1.32 -6.55
CA GLU A 240 -12.87 0.13 -7.06
C GLU A 240 -11.91 0.46 -8.21
N SER A 241 -12.31 1.34 -9.11
CA SER A 241 -11.55 1.73 -10.31
C SER A 241 -10.36 2.65 -10.02
N LEU A 242 -10.40 3.41 -8.92
CA LEU A 242 -9.34 4.34 -8.54
C LEU A 242 -8.09 3.62 -8.01
N ASN A 243 -6.90 4.01 -8.46
CA ASN A 243 -5.62 3.46 -7.96
C ASN A 243 -5.20 4.12 -6.64
N GLN A 244 -5.96 3.90 -5.57
CA GLN A 244 -5.79 4.52 -4.25
C GLN A 244 -5.70 3.47 -3.16
N HIS A 245 -4.96 3.76 -2.09
CA HIS A 245 -4.74 2.81 -1.00
C HIS A 245 -5.94 2.74 -0.05
N VAL A 246 -6.56 3.89 0.23
CA VAL A 246 -7.75 3.98 1.08
C VAL A 246 -8.77 4.89 0.40
N VAL A 247 -10.00 4.41 0.29
CA VAL A 247 -11.14 5.17 -0.25
C VAL A 247 -12.23 5.21 0.80
N PHE A 248 -12.64 6.41 1.18
CA PHE A 248 -13.80 6.66 2.01
C PHE A 248 -14.98 7.05 1.12
N ILE A 249 -16.20 6.59 1.45
CA ILE A 249 -17.44 6.98 0.79
C ILE A 249 -18.35 7.64 1.83
N ASN A 250 -18.77 8.87 1.55
CA ASN A 250 -19.60 9.73 2.40
C ASN A 250 -19.02 9.98 3.80
N THR A 251 -17.69 9.89 3.91
CA THR A 251 -16.94 10.25 5.10
C THR A 251 -15.49 10.56 4.72
N CYS A 252 -14.69 11.09 5.64
CA CYS A 252 -13.27 11.37 5.40
C CYS A 252 -12.48 11.20 6.70
N MET A 253 -11.48 10.31 6.67
CA MET A 253 -10.60 10.03 7.82
C MET A 253 -11.35 9.60 9.10
N ASP A 254 -12.55 9.05 8.95
CA ASP A 254 -13.35 8.45 10.03
C ASP A 254 -13.56 6.96 9.72
N PHE A 255 -13.24 6.12 10.68
CA PHE A 255 -13.23 4.67 10.49
C PHE A 255 -13.33 3.90 11.81
N ASP A 256 -13.78 2.65 11.71
CA ASP A 256 -14.01 1.75 12.83
C ASP A 256 -12.78 0.92 13.23
N LEU A 257 -12.94 0.17 14.32
CA LEU A 257 -11.97 -0.73 14.91
C LEU A 257 -11.38 -1.74 13.92
N GLY A 258 -10.09 -2.01 14.09
CA GLY A 258 -9.37 -3.04 13.37
C GLY A 258 -8.84 -2.63 12.00
N ILE A 259 -9.09 -1.40 11.54
CA ILE A 259 -8.42 -0.84 10.37
C ILE A 259 -7.01 -0.42 10.75
N THR A 260 -6.03 -0.95 10.03
CA THR A 260 -4.64 -0.46 10.02
C THR A 260 -4.32 -0.09 8.57
N PHE A 261 -3.92 1.17 8.35
CA PHE A 261 -3.57 1.62 7.01
C PHE A 261 -2.37 0.83 6.45
N PRO A 262 -2.30 0.63 5.13
CA PRO A 262 -1.32 -0.24 4.48
C PRO A 262 0.07 0.42 4.37
N TYR A 263 0.65 0.83 5.50
CA TYR A 263 1.95 1.50 5.52
C TYR A 263 3.11 0.56 5.15
N LEU A 264 2.99 -0.75 5.37
CA LEU A 264 4.00 -1.74 4.96
C LEU A 264 4.14 -1.79 3.44
N ASP A 265 3.02 -1.70 2.73
CA ASP A 265 2.97 -1.74 1.27
C ASP A 265 3.65 -0.50 0.65
N LEU A 266 3.80 0.58 1.43
CA LEU A 266 4.58 1.77 1.07
C LEU A 266 6.05 1.62 1.42
N ASN A 267 6.37 1.10 2.60
CA ASN A 267 7.75 0.97 3.06
C ASN A 267 8.51 -0.16 2.36
N SER A 268 7.82 -1.20 1.88
CA SER A 268 8.44 -2.26 1.08
C SER A 268 8.94 -1.72 -0.28
N LYS A 269 8.30 -0.68 -0.82
CA LYS A 269 8.77 0.02 -2.04
C LYS A 269 10.13 0.71 -1.87
N PHE A 270 10.58 0.98 -0.63
CA PHE A 270 11.93 1.52 -0.37
C PHE A 270 13.04 0.50 -0.68
N ASP A 271 12.76 -0.80 -0.55
CA ASP A 271 13.73 -1.86 -0.89
C ASP A 271 13.53 -2.43 -2.30
N TYR A 272 12.36 -2.25 -2.92
CA TYR A 272 12.06 -2.79 -4.26
C TYR A 272 12.31 -1.82 -5.42
N SER A 273 12.54 -0.53 -5.15
CA SER A 273 13.09 0.33 -6.19
C SER A 273 14.46 -0.23 -6.58
N LEU A 274 14.66 -0.53 -7.87
CA LEU A 274 15.98 -0.79 -8.45
C LEU A 274 16.82 0.47 -8.25
N ASN A 275 17.28 0.72 -7.02
CA ASN A 275 18.18 1.80 -6.67
C ASN A 275 19.52 1.41 -7.23
N VAL A 276 19.71 1.73 -8.51
CA VAL A 276 20.99 1.60 -9.19
C VAL A 276 21.91 2.66 -8.60
N TYR A 277 22.58 2.33 -7.48
CA TYR A 277 23.70 3.10 -6.98
C TYR A 277 24.72 3.32 -8.12
N PRO A 278 25.49 4.42 -8.09
CA PRO A 278 26.51 4.68 -9.10
C PRO A 278 27.39 3.43 -9.26
N VAL A 279 27.28 2.86 -10.44
CA VAL A 279 27.90 1.60 -10.84
C VAL A 279 29.40 1.83 -10.90
N GLU A 280 30.17 1.12 -10.08
CA GLU A 280 31.62 1.02 -10.31
C GLU A 280 31.87 0.34 -11.66
N GLU A 281 32.82 0.87 -12.43
CA GLU A 281 33.19 0.33 -13.73
C GLU A 281 33.82 -1.06 -13.59
N TYR A 282 33.52 -1.89 -14.60
CA TYR A 282 33.82 -3.32 -14.65
C TYR A 282 35.30 -3.65 -14.53
N THR A 283 35.60 -4.79 -13.88
CA THR A 283 36.96 -5.31 -13.76
C THR A 283 37.44 -6.10 -14.98
N ASN A 284 36.58 -6.78 -15.77
CA ASN A 284 36.97 -7.51 -17.02
C ASN A 284 35.78 -7.86 -17.96
N PRO A 285 35.28 -6.95 -18.82
CA PRO A 285 34.21 -7.26 -19.76
C PRO A 285 34.68 -8.18 -20.92
N ILE A 286 33.89 -9.20 -21.26
CA ILE A 286 34.16 -10.11 -22.39
C ILE A 286 33.42 -9.63 -23.64
N ASN A 287 34.14 -9.57 -24.78
CA ASN A 287 33.54 -9.41 -26.10
C ASN A 287 33.07 -10.79 -26.61
N PRO A 288 31.78 -10.96 -26.98
CA PRO A 288 31.24 -12.25 -27.38
C PRO A 288 31.91 -12.82 -28.64
N THR A 289 32.49 -11.97 -29.50
CA THR A 289 33.17 -12.43 -30.72
C THR A 289 34.42 -13.27 -30.45
N ALA A 290 34.96 -13.23 -29.22
CA ALA A 290 36.09 -14.06 -28.82
C ALA A 290 35.71 -15.52 -28.54
N TYR A 291 34.41 -15.85 -28.46
CA TYR A 291 33.92 -17.17 -28.07
C TYR A 291 32.72 -17.62 -28.94
N PRO A 292 32.92 -17.90 -30.24
CA PRO A 292 31.83 -18.15 -31.19
C PRO A 292 31.06 -19.45 -30.93
N ASP A 293 31.66 -20.44 -30.26
CA ASP A 293 31.06 -21.76 -30.00
C ASP A 293 30.37 -21.85 -28.62
N VAL A 294 30.34 -20.75 -27.86
CA VAL A 294 29.78 -20.69 -26.51
C VAL A 294 28.33 -20.24 -26.56
N ILE A 295 27.45 -20.87 -25.77
CA ILE A 295 26.05 -20.47 -25.66
C ILE A 295 26.00 -19.05 -25.10
N LEU A 296 25.27 -18.17 -25.79
CA LEU A 296 25.13 -16.77 -25.44
C LEU A 296 23.67 -16.47 -25.13
N TYR A 297 23.42 -15.83 -23.99
CA TYR A 297 22.12 -15.27 -23.64
C TYR A 297 22.22 -13.77 -23.44
N ASP A 298 21.38 -13.07 -24.20
CA ASP A 298 21.12 -11.64 -24.09
C ASP A 298 20.19 -11.34 -22.91
N LEU A 299 19.88 -10.06 -22.71
CA LEU A 299 18.79 -9.66 -21.81
C LEU A 299 17.45 -10.02 -22.46
N PHE A 300 16.38 -10.13 -21.68
CA PHE A 300 15.04 -10.38 -22.23
C PHE A 300 14.02 -9.45 -21.61
N TYR A 301 13.46 -8.53 -22.39
CA TYR A 301 12.39 -7.62 -21.99
C TYR A 301 11.62 -7.19 -23.25
N ASP A 302 10.43 -6.62 -23.10
CA ASP A 302 9.48 -6.36 -24.21
C ASP A 302 9.12 -7.61 -25.03
N GLY A 303 9.26 -8.81 -24.44
CA GLY A 303 8.98 -10.08 -25.12
C GLY A 303 9.99 -10.47 -26.22
N VAL A 304 11.17 -9.86 -26.21
CA VAL A 304 12.26 -10.12 -27.16
C VAL A 304 13.63 -10.14 -26.46
N TRP A 305 14.61 -10.74 -27.13
CA TRP A 305 16.01 -10.70 -26.69
C TRP A 305 16.63 -9.34 -27.02
N GLN A 306 17.42 -8.81 -26.10
CA GLN A 306 17.96 -7.46 -26.10
C GLN A 306 19.46 -7.51 -25.85
N ILE A 307 20.24 -7.13 -26.87
CA ILE A 307 21.70 -7.03 -26.76
C ILE A 307 22.02 -5.95 -25.71
N PRO A 308 22.88 -6.22 -24.72
CA PRO A 308 23.22 -5.22 -23.71
C PRO A 308 23.85 -3.99 -24.37
N ILE A 309 23.54 -2.79 -23.90
CA ILE A 309 23.93 -1.53 -24.56
C ILE A 309 25.45 -1.41 -24.79
N ARG A 310 26.26 -1.90 -23.86
CA ARG A 310 27.73 -1.90 -24.00
C ARG A 310 28.28 -3.08 -24.79
N ASN A 311 27.42 -4.00 -25.23
CA ASN A 311 27.78 -5.26 -25.88
C ASN A 311 28.81 -6.08 -25.07
N THR A 312 28.67 -6.05 -23.75
CA THR A 312 29.57 -6.72 -22.80
C THR A 312 28.90 -7.91 -22.15
N TYR A 313 29.67 -8.97 -21.92
CA TYR A 313 29.22 -10.23 -21.35
C TYR A 313 30.18 -10.69 -20.25
N TRP A 314 29.72 -11.64 -19.45
CA TRP A 314 30.52 -12.38 -18.46
C TRP A 314 30.32 -13.89 -18.68
N MET A 315 31.32 -14.67 -18.30
CA MET A 315 31.34 -16.12 -18.52
C MET A 315 31.00 -16.86 -17.23
N HIS A 316 30.07 -17.80 -17.32
CA HIS A 316 29.73 -18.68 -16.20
C HIS A 316 29.31 -20.06 -16.71
N ASN A 317 29.97 -21.10 -16.21
CA ASN A 317 29.72 -22.49 -16.61
C ASN A 317 29.68 -22.70 -18.13
N ASN A 318 30.62 -22.09 -18.87
CA ASN A 318 30.66 -22.09 -20.34
C ASN A 318 29.40 -21.51 -21.00
N ILE A 319 28.79 -20.50 -20.39
CA ILE A 319 27.71 -19.70 -20.97
C ILE A 319 28.13 -18.23 -20.88
N LEU A 320 27.96 -17.50 -21.97
CA LEU A 320 28.09 -16.04 -22.00
C LEU A 320 26.75 -15.41 -21.66
N LEU A 321 26.73 -14.63 -20.59
CA LEU A 321 25.54 -13.93 -20.12
C LEU A 321 25.74 -12.44 -20.29
N ALA A 322 24.71 -11.76 -20.82
CA ALA A 322 24.74 -10.32 -21.00
C ALA A 322 25.03 -9.62 -19.68
N ASN A 323 25.67 -8.47 -19.80
CA ASN A 323 26.07 -7.67 -18.66
C ASN A 323 25.29 -6.35 -18.67
N ALA A 324 24.18 -6.32 -17.93
CA ALA A 324 23.26 -5.18 -17.93
C ALA A 324 23.90 -3.92 -17.36
N THR A 325 23.82 -2.83 -18.13
CA THR A 325 24.14 -1.47 -17.68
C THR A 325 22.98 -0.84 -16.92
N ARG A 326 23.19 0.35 -16.35
CA ARG A 326 22.10 1.12 -15.74
C ARG A 326 20.96 1.41 -16.72
N GLU A 327 21.30 1.73 -17.98
CA GLU A 327 20.30 2.03 -19.00
C GLU A 327 19.51 0.78 -19.40
N ASP A 328 20.18 -0.38 -19.51
CA ASP A 328 19.50 -1.66 -19.72
C ASP A 328 18.50 -1.98 -18.58
N ILE A 329 18.91 -1.75 -17.33
CA ILE A 329 18.06 -1.94 -16.14
C ILE A 329 16.84 -1.02 -16.20
N MET A 330 17.02 0.26 -16.57
CA MET A 330 15.91 1.20 -16.70
C MET A 330 14.93 0.79 -17.81
N ASN A 331 15.43 0.36 -18.97
CA ASN A 331 14.60 -0.11 -20.08
C ASN A 331 13.80 -1.36 -19.68
N CYS A 332 14.45 -2.32 -19.03
CA CYS A 332 13.79 -3.52 -18.51
C CYS A 332 12.72 -3.18 -17.45
N ALA A 333 13.00 -2.23 -16.55
CA ALA A 333 12.01 -1.76 -15.58
C ALA A 333 10.79 -1.12 -16.23
N ASN A 334 10.98 -0.30 -17.27
CA ASN A 334 9.87 0.30 -18.03
C ASN A 334 9.03 -0.78 -18.74
N SER A 335 9.69 -1.75 -19.38
CA SER A 335 9.04 -2.94 -19.96
C SER A 335 8.20 -3.68 -18.91
N ALA A 336 8.73 -3.88 -17.71
CA ALA A 336 8.01 -4.53 -16.62
C ALA A 336 6.77 -3.74 -16.16
N VAL A 337 6.86 -2.41 -16.09
CA VAL A 337 5.73 -1.53 -15.76
C VAL A 337 4.63 -1.62 -16.83
N ASP A 338 4.99 -1.64 -18.10
CA ASP A 338 4.01 -1.75 -19.19
C ASP A 338 3.40 -3.16 -19.28
N GLY A 339 4.20 -4.19 -19.02
CA GLY A 339 3.73 -5.55 -18.85
C GLY A 339 2.73 -5.67 -17.70
N PHE A 340 3.00 -5.03 -16.56
CA PHE A 340 2.09 -5.01 -15.41
C PHE A 340 0.73 -4.38 -15.76
N LYS A 341 0.71 -3.24 -16.46
CA LYS A 341 -0.56 -2.58 -16.90
C LYS A 341 -1.42 -3.53 -17.74
N THR A 342 -0.79 -4.30 -18.62
CA THR A 342 -1.48 -5.27 -19.48
C THR A 342 -1.94 -6.49 -18.68
N TRP A 343 -1.08 -7.03 -17.82
CA TRP A 343 -1.32 -8.29 -17.11
C TRP A 343 -2.30 -8.17 -15.95
N SER A 344 -2.22 -7.08 -15.18
CA SER A 344 -3.10 -6.82 -14.04
C SER A 344 -4.57 -6.60 -14.43
N THR A 345 -4.81 -6.08 -15.65
CA THR A 345 -6.17 -5.85 -16.18
C THR A 345 -6.80 -7.10 -16.79
N MET A 346 -6.02 -8.16 -17.06
CA MET A 346 -6.57 -9.44 -17.47
C MET A 346 -7.37 -10.09 -16.34
N SER A 347 -8.45 -10.79 -16.68
CA SER A 347 -9.16 -11.59 -15.67
C SER A 347 -8.27 -12.71 -15.13
N SER A 348 -8.47 -13.11 -13.86
CA SER A 348 -7.79 -14.25 -13.27
C SER A 348 -7.91 -15.52 -14.12
N LYS A 349 -9.10 -15.76 -14.70
CA LYS A 349 -9.35 -16.87 -15.63
C LYS A 349 -8.46 -16.82 -16.87
N SER A 350 -8.30 -15.64 -17.47
CA SER A 350 -7.42 -15.44 -18.62
C SER A 350 -5.96 -15.70 -18.25
N ARG A 351 -5.49 -15.18 -17.10
CA ARG A 351 -4.13 -15.41 -16.62
C ARG A 351 -3.86 -16.89 -16.37
N MET A 352 -4.79 -17.60 -15.73
CA MET A 352 -4.70 -19.04 -15.51
C MET A 352 -4.60 -19.84 -16.81
N GLN A 353 -5.37 -19.46 -17.84
CA GLN A 353 -5.30 -20.15 -19.13
C GLN A 353 -3.93 -19.99 -19.79
N VAL A 354 -3.35 -18.78 -19.76
CA VAL A 354 -2.01 -18.52 -20.28
C VAL A 354 -0.96 -19.33 -19.52
N LEU A 355 -1.04 -19.39 -18.18
CA LEU A 355 -0.12 -20.19 -17.36
C LEU A 355 -0.28 -21.70 -17.56
N ALA A 356 -1.51 -22.18 -17.80
CA ALA A 356 -1.75 -23.58 -18.16
C ALA A 356 -1.15 -23.93 -19.54
N ASN A 357 -1.25 -23.01 -20.51
CA ASN A 357 -0.58 -23.17 -21.81
C ASN A 357 0.95 -23.21 -21.64
N PHE A 358 1.49 -22.37 -20.75
CA PHE A 358 2.92 -22.40 -20.43
C PHE A 358 3.36 -23.74 -19.84
N ALA A 359 2.60 -24.30 -18.90
CA ALA A 359 2.88 -25.62 -18.38
C ALA A 359 2.88 -26.71 -19.48
N ALA A 360 1.92 -26.66 -20.41
CA ALA A 360 1.89 -27.60 -21.53
C ALA A 360 3.14 -27.47 -22.43
N ILE A 361 3.61 -26.24 -22.69
CA ILE A 361 4.83 -26.00 -23.46
C ILE A 361 6.06 -26.55 -22.71
N LEU A 362 6.13 -26.39 -21.39
CA LEU A 362 7.18 -27.00 -20.57
C LEU A 362 7.17 -28.53 -20.71
N GLU A 363 6.01 -29.18 -20.62
CA GLU A 363 5.89 -30.64 -20.80
C GLU A 363 6.37 -31.08 -22.19
N CYS A 364 5.94 -30.38 -23.25
CA CYS A 364 6.39 -30.67 -24.62
C CYS A 364 7.90 -30.53 -24.81
N ASN A 365 8.56 -29.72 -23.99
CA ASN A 365 10.02 -29.56 -23.98
C ASN A 365 10.72 -30.44 -22.92
N GLY A 366 10.02 -31.43 -22.35
CA GLY A 366 10.58 -32.40 -21.40
C GLY A 366 10.76 -31.88 -19.97
N LYS A 367 10.20 -30.71 -19.64
CA LYS A 367 10.33 -30.05 -18.33
C LYS A 367 9.16 -30.39 -17.41
N PHE A 368 8.93 -31.68 -17.20
CA PHE A 368 7.75 -32.22 -16.49
C PHE A 368 7.61 -31.74 -15.04
N ILE A 369 8.73 -31.62 -14.30
CA ILE A 369 8.72 -31.17 -12.91
C ILE A 369 8.25 -29.71 -12.84
N LEU A 370 8.81 -28.84 -13.67
CA LEU A 370 8.44 -27.42 -13.71
C LEU A 370 6.99 -27.24 -14.17
N ALA A 371 6.54 -27.99 -15.17
CA ALA A 371 5.16 -27.98 -15.60
C ALA A 371 4.19 -28.36 -14.47
N SER A 372 4.53 -29.41 -13.73
CA SER A 372 3.76 -29.85 -12.56
C SER A 372 3.71 -28.76 -11.48
N THR A 373 4.83 -28.08 -11.22
CA THR A 373 4.90 -26.93 -10.29
C THR A 373 3.95 -25.82 -10.73
N VAL A 374 4.01 -25.40 -12.00
CA VAL A 374 3.14 -24.35 -12.54
C VAL A 374 1.66 -24.75 -12.41
N LEU A 375 1.30 -25.97 -12.84
CA LEU A 375 -0.09 -26.45 -12.78
C LEU A 375 -0.63 -26.55 -11.35
N ASN A 376 0.20 -26.96 -10.40
CA ASN A 376 -0.20 -27.02 -9.00
C ASN A 376 -0.57 -25.63 -8.49
N TRP A 377 0.27 -24.62 -8.74
CA TRP A 377 -0.02 -23.24 -8.34
C TRP A 377 -1.24 -22.66 -9.06
N VAL A 378 -1.40 -22.94 -10.35
CA VAL A 378 -2.61 -22.53 -11.10
C VAL A 378 -3.88 -23.10 -10.47
N LYS A 379 -3.86 -24.36 -9.99
CA LYS A 379 -5.00 -24.95 -9.26
C LYS A 379 -5.24 -24.31 -7.89
N PHE A 380 -4.19 -23.82 -7.22
CA PHE A 380 -4.30 -23.16 -5.93
C PHE A 380 -4.76 -21.69 -6.01
N SER A 381 -4.78 -21.08 -7.20
CA SER A 381 -5.24 -19.70 -7.42
C SER A 381 -6.67 -19.43 -6.91
N TYR A 382 -7.57 -20.41 -6.98
CA TYR A 382 -8.94 -20.29 -6.47
C TYR A 382 -9.00 -20.02 -4.96
N ILE A 383 -7.99 -20.46 -4.20
CA ILE A 383 -7.87 -20.18 -2.76
C ILE A 383 -7.47 -18.71 -2.56
N CYS A 384 -6.61 -18.18 -3.42
CA CYS A 384 -6.22 -16.77 -3.40
C CYS A 384 -7.41 -15.86 -3.77
N GLU A 385 -8.23 -16.25 -4.74
CA GLU A 385 -9.46 -15.51 -5.10
C GLU A 385 -10.41 -15.37 -3.90
N SER A 386 -10.61 -16.43 -3.11
CA SER A 386 -11.45 -16.34 -1.90
C SER A 386 -10.88 -15.44 -0.78
N GLN A 387 -9.59 -15.11 -0.85
CA GLN A 387 -8.88 -14.25 0.11
C GLN A 387 -8.73 -12.81 -0.39
N THR A 388 -9.08 -12.52 -1.65
CA THR A 388 -8.97 -11.19 -2.25
C THR A 388 -9.92 -10.16 -1.63
N TYR A 389 -11.05 -10.59 -1.06
CA TYR A 389 -12.12 -9.71 -0.62
C TYR A 389 -12.57 -10.07 0.80
N TYR A 390 -12.35 -9.15 1.72
CA TYR A 390 -12.81 -9.27 3.09
C TYR A 390 -13.71 -8.09 3.45
N CYS A 391 -14.97 -8.37 3.79
CA CYS A 391 -15.96 -7.35 4.16
C CYS A 391 -16.30 -7.46 5.64
N ILE A 392 -16.08 -6.37 6.39
CA ILE A 392 -16.61 -6.18 7.74
C ILE A 392 -17.77 -5.20 7.65
N GLN A 393 -18.86 -5.49 8.36
CA GLN A 393 -19.92 -4.53 8.59
C GLN A 393 -20.02 -4.25 10.08
N SER A 394 -19.98 -2.97 10.43
CA SER A 394 -20.37 -2.45 11.73
C SER A 394 -21.67 -1.67 11.61
N GLU A 395 -22.14 -1.13 12.74
CA GLU A 395 -23.30 -0.24 12.76
C GLU A 395 -23.05 1.05 11.96
N ARG A 396 -21.80 1.53 11.92
CA ARG A 396 -21.43 2.80 11.29
C ARG A 396 -20.84 2.64 9.89
N PHE A 397 -20.14 1.54 9.64
CA PHE A 397 -19.35 1.40 8.42
C PHE A 397 -19.50 0.03 7.75
N GLU A 398 -19.41 0.03 6.44
CA GLU A 398 -19.09 -1.15 5.64
C GLU A 398 -17.65 -1.01 5.15
N ILE A 399 -16.78 -1.94 5.53
CA ILE A 399 -15.35 -1.91 5.24
C ILE A 399 -15.03 -3.09 4.33
N SER A 400 -14.57 -2.81 3.13
CA SER A 400 -14.07 -3.80 2.19
C SER A 400 -12.55 -3.68 2.08
N LYS A 401 -11.84 -4.76 2.40
CA LYS A 401 -10.41 -4.88 2.14
C LYS A 401 -10.21 -5.73 0.88
N ILE A 402 -9.60 -5.12 -0.13
CA ILE A 402 -9.32 -5.71 -1.42
C ILE A 402 -7.80 -5.86 -1.57
N TYR A 403 -7.33 -7.03 -1.98
CA TYR A 403 -5.93 -7.24 -2.27
C TYR A 403 -5.67 -7.09 -3.77
N MET A 404 -4.81 -6.12 -4.10
CA MET A 404 -4.40 -5.81 -5.47
C MET A 404 -2.98 -6.34 -5.73
N PRO A 405 -2.60 -6.67 -6.97
CA PRO A 405 -1.21 -6.99 -7.28
C PRO A 405 -0.30 -5.81 -6.92
N GLN A 406 0.86 -6.09 -6.34
CA GLN A 406 1.85 -5.11 -5.91
C GLN A 406 2.45 -4.29 -7.08
N GLY A 407 2.52 -4.87 -8.27
CA GLY A 407 3.13 -4.24 -9.44
C GLY A 407 4.19 -5.13 -10.08
N THR A 408 5.43 -4.69 -10.04
CA THR A 408 6.60 -5.43 -10.53
C THR A 408 7.36 -6.07 -9.38
N VAL A 409 7.54 -7.38 -9.47
CA VAL A 409 8.27 -8.20 -8.49
C VAL A 409 9.65 -8.57 -9.04
N ILE A 410 10.67 -8.57 -8.19
CA ILE A 410 12.03 -8.98 -8.57
C ILE A 410 12.33 -10.34 -7.94
N LEU A 411 12.74 -11.32 -8.75
CA LEU A 411 13.08 -12.66 -8.29
C LEU A 411 14.57 -12.96 -8.46
N LYS A 412 15.16 -13.63 -7.45
CA LYS A 412 16.57 -13.99 -7.41
C LYS A 412 16.76 -15.32 -6.67
N GLU A 413 16.32 -16.38 -7.33
CA GLU A 413 16.31 -17.70 -6.74
C GLU A 413 17.48 -18.56 -7.20
N LYS A 414 18.04 -19.34 -6.26
CA LYS A 414 19.12 -20.29 -6.54
C LYS A 414 18.59 -21.61 -7.12
N ASP A 415 17.43 -22.02 -6.64
CA ASP A 415 16.77 -23.26 -7.05
C ASP A 415 15.76 -22.98 -8.16
N GLU A 416 15.80 -23.82 -9.21
CA GLU A 416 14.94 -23.68 -10.38
C GLU A 416 13.46 -23.91 -10.05
N ASN A 417 13.15 -24.86 -9.15
CA ASN A 417 11.76 -25.12 -8.78
C ASN A 417 11.19 -23.97 -7.95
N THR A 418 11.97 -23.44 -7.01
CA THR A 418 11.58 -22.26 -6.22
C THR A 418 11.36 -21.05 -7.13
N LEU A 419 12.26 -20.80 -8.09
CA LEU A 419 12.09 -19.72 -9.07
C LEU A 419 10.74 -19.83 -9.80
N PHE A 420 10.43 -21.02 -10.31
CA PHE A 420 9.18 -21.25 -11.05
C PHE A 420 7.94 -21.18 -10.17
N GLN A 421 8.06 -21.60 -8.91
CA GLN A 421 7.00 -21.44 -7.91
C GLN A 421 6.70 -19.95 -7.68
N GLU A 422 7.69 -19.13 -7.35
CA GLU A 422 7.50 -17.70 -7.04
C GLU A 422 7.07 -16.89 -8.27
N LEU A 423 7.66 -17.22 -9.43
CA LEU A 423 7.27 -16.67 -10.73
C LEU A 423 5.78 -16.95 -10.98
N THR A 424 5.34 -18.20 -10.82
CA THR A 424 3.95 -18.58 -11.06
C THR A 424 3.01 -17.88 -10.08
N GLN A 425 3.36 -17.80 -8.79
CA GLN A 425 2.57 -17.11 -7.77
C GLN A 425 2.39 -15.63 -8.10
N SER A 426 3.47 -14.94 -8.47
CA SER A 426 3.45 -13.53 -8.87
C SER A 426 2.55 -13.30 -10.07
N LEU A 427 2.64 -14.17 -11.08
CA LEU A 427 1.86 -14.07 -12.30
C LEU A 427 0.38 -14.37 -12.09
N ILE A 428 0.02 -15.33 -11.22
CA ILE A 428 -1.39 -15.61 -10.88
C ILE A 428 -2.06 -14.37 -10.28
N ILE A 429 -1.37 -13.71 -9.36
CA ILE A 429 -1.86 -12.51 -8.66
C ILE A 429 -2.01 -11.32 -9.62
N GLY A 430 -1.23 -11.28 -10.70
CA GLY A 430 -1.29 -10.24 -11.71
C GLY A 430 -0.10 -9.28 -11.68
N ASN A 431 0.99 -9.64 -10.99
CA ASN A 431 2.25 -8.91 -11.02
C ASN A 431 3.02 -9.17 -12.33
N SER A 432 3.83 -8.20 -12.76
CA SER A 432 4.94 -8.47 -13.68
C SER A 432 6.20 -8.83 -12.91
N VAL A 433 7.15 -9.48 -13.57
CA VAL A 433 8.33 -10.03 -12.91
C VAL A 433 9.61 -9.66 -13.66
N ILE A 434 10.65 -9.29 -12.91
CA ILE A 434 12.03 -9.18 -13.38
C ILE A 434 12.86 -10.24 -12.64
N VAL A 435 13.41 -11.20 -13.39
CA VAL A 435 14.31 -12.20 -12.82
C VAL A 435 15.75 -11.74 -13.01
N ILE A 436 16.53 -11.74 -11.93
CA ILE A 436 17.97 -11.43 -11.98
C ILE A 436 18.76 -12.74 -12.03
N CYS A 437 19.67 -12.85 -13.00
CA CYS A 437 20.62 -13.94 -13.11
C CYS A 437 22.04 -13.46 -12.83
N ASN A 438 22.77 -14.24 -12.02
CA ASN A 438 24.17 -14.06 -11.71
C ASN A 438 24.83 -15.45 -11.53
N PRO A 439 26.15 -15.55 -11.27
CA PRO A 439 26.83 -16.84 -11.09
C PRO A 439 26.26 -17.76 -10.01
N ASP A 440 25.59 -17.22 -8.98
CA ASP A 440 25.08 -17.96 -7.84
C ASP A 440 23.57 -18.25 -7.92
N LEU A 441 22.91 -17.79 -8.99
CA LEU A 441 21.45 -17.83 -9.18
C LEU A 441 21.05 -18.70 -10.38
N CYS A 442 19.78 -19.13 -10.38
CA CYS A 442 19.21 -19.92 -11.45
C CYS A 442 19.11 -19.12 -12.76
N LEU A 443 19.28 -19.79 -13.90
CA LEU A 443 19.22 -19.17 -15.22
C LEU A 443 17.82 -19.32 -15.83
N LEU A 444 17.11 -18.19 -15.99
CA LEU A 444 15.79 -18.18 -16.65
C LEU A 444 15.89 -18.28 -18.18
N ALA A 445 17.02 -17.87 -18.76
CA ALA A 445 17.21 -17.67 -20.18
C ALA A 445 16.70 -18.82 -21.10
N PRO A 446 16.91 -20.12 -20.78
CA PRO A 446 16.39 -21.23 -21.58
C PRO A 446 14.87 -21.25 -21.77
N TYR A 447 14.12 -20.55 -20.92
CA TYR A 447 12.66 -20.56 -20.88
C TYR A 447 12.02 -19.34 -21.55
N CYS A 448 12.80 -18.30 -21.88
CA CYS A 448 12.29 -17.03 -22.41
C CYS A 448 11.44 -17.18 -23.68
N ASN A 449 11.89 -18.02 -24.62
CA ASN A 449 11.12 -18.31 -25.83
C ASN A 449 9.83 -19.08 -25.53
N MET A 450 9.83 -19.94 -24.50
CA MET A 450 8.64 -20.69 -24.09
C MET A 450 7.57 -19.74 -23.51
N PHE A 451 7.95 -18.75 -22.71
CA PHE A 451 7.02 -17.73 -22.22
C PHE A 451 6.32 -17.01 -23.38
N LYS A 452 7.10 -16.58 -24.37
CA LYS A 452 6.57 -15.93 -25.58
C LYS A 452 5.59 -16.83 -26.33
N MET A 453 5.94 -18.10 -26.53
CA MET A 453 5.07 -19.08 -27.19
C MET A 453 3.77 -19.37 -26.42
N SER A 454 3.78 -19.14 -25.11
CA SER A 454 2.62 -19.40 -24.23
C SER A 454 1.55 -18.32 -24.29
N GLY A 455 1.82 -17.20 -24.99
CA GLY A 455 0.95 -16.04 -25.03
C GLY A 455 1.09 -15.13 -23.81
N ILE A 456 2.20 -15.23 -23.07
CA ILE A 456 2.52 -14.27 -22.02
C ILE A 456 2.82 -12.92 -22.70
N PRO A 457 2.13 -11.83 -22.32
CA PRO A 457 2.34 -10.54 -22.97
C PRO A 457 3.77 -10.01 -22.81
N PRO A 458 4.25 -9.19 -23.76
CA PRO A 458 5.50 -8.45 -23.63
C PRO A 458 5.62 -7.73 -22.27
N GLY A 459 6.80 -7.80 -21.67
CA GLY A 459 7.11 -7.12 -20.40
C GLY A 459 6.54 -7.77 -19.15
N VAL A 460 5.73 -8.83 -19.25
CA VAL A 460 5.19 -9.51 -18.05
C VAL A 460 6.27 -10.32 -17.34
N ILE A 461 7.17 -10.95 -18.09
CA ILE A 461 8.36 -11.63 -17.57
C ILE A 461 9.58 -11.04 -18.26
N ASN A 462 10.53 -10.59 -17.45
CA ASN A 462 11.76 -9.97 -17.91
C ASN A 462 12.97 -10.66 -17.25
N LEU A 463 14.11 -10.59 -17.91
CA LEU A 463 15.38 -11.17 -17.49
C LEU A 463 16.46 -10.09 -17.56
N LEU A 464 17.15 -9.90 -16.44
CA LEU A 464 18.41 -9.17 -16.39
C LEU A 464 19.51 -10.10 -15.92
N SER A 465 20.66 -10.02 -16.57
CA SER A 465 21.86 -10.71 -16.13
C SER A 465 22.98 -9.73 -15.83
N ARG A 466 23.72 -10.00 -14.75
CA ARG A 466 24.89 -9.21 -14.35
C ARG A 466 25.79 -10.02 -13.42
N GLU A 467 27.10 -9.90 -13.62
CA GLU A 467 28.09 -10.62 -12.81
C GLU A 467 28.05 -10.20 -11.33
N ASN A 468 28.06 -8.88 -11.05
CA ASN A 468 27.95 -8.36 -9.69
C ASN A 468 26.54 -7.83 -9.43
N THR A 469 25.84 -8.44 -8.47
CA THR A 469 24.47 -8.09 -8.07
C THR A 469 24.36 -7.40 -6.71
N ASP A 470 25.48 -7.05 -6.06
CA ASP A 470 25.50 -6.37 -4.75
C ASP A 470 24.76 -5.02 -4.78
N LEU A 471 24.46 -4.52 -5.98
CA LEU A 471 23.71 -3.29 -6.25
C LEU A 471 22.18 -3.46 -6.27
N PHE A 472 21.68 -4.70 -6.24
CA PHE A 472 20.25 -4.98 -6.20
C PHE A 472 19.88 -5.36 -4.76
N ILE A 473 19.54 -4.39 -3.91
CA ILE A 473 18.96 -4.67 -2.58
C ILE A 473 17.55 -5.23 -2.78
N TYR A 474 17.17 -6.27 -2.04
CA TYR A 474 15.83 -6.84 -2.06
C TYR A 474 15.57 -7.69 -0.83
N ASP A 475 14.31 -7.74 -0.40
CA ASP A 475 13.83 -8.66 0.63
C ASP A 475 13.50 -10.03 0.01
N LYS A 476 14.03 -11.09 0.61
CA LYS A 476 13.65 -12.48 0.33
C LYS A 476 12.26 -12.75 0.88
N PHE A 477 11.40 -13.49 0.18
CA PHE A 477 10.13 -13.96 0.74
C PHE A 477 10.41 -14.73 2.05
N ARG A 478 10.02 -14.14 3.18
CA ARG A 478 10.33 -14.71 4.51
C ARG A 478 9.33 -15.77 4.94
N ASN A 479 8.23 -15.94 4.19
CA ASN A 479 7.07 -16.67 4.66
C ASN A 479 6.78 -17.92 3.81
N THR A 480 6.60 -19.07 4.48
CA THR A 480 6.35 -20.37 3.82
C THR A 480 4.85 -20.71 3.74
N THR A 481 3.99 -19.90 4.35
CA THR A 481 2.54 -20.11 4.33
C THR A 481 1.92 -19.42 3.12
N ILE A 482 0.87 -20.02 2.53
CA ILE A 482 0.15 -19.46 1.39
C ILE A 482 -0.37 -18.05 1.68
N HIS A 483 -0.89 -17.82 2.90
CA HIS A 483 -1.35 -16.50 3.32
C HIS A 483 -0.20 -15.48 3.42
N GLY A 484 0.98 -15.90 3.91
CA GLY A 484 2.15 -15.04 3.97
C GLY A 484 2.61 -14.62 2.57
N ILE A 485 2.74 -15.59 1.67
CA ILE A 485 3.11 -15.36 0.26
C ILE A 485 2.12 -14.42 -0.43
N TYR A 486 0.81 -14.65 -0.22
CA TYR A 486 -0.22 -13.80 -0.80
C TYR A 486 -0.13 -12.36 -0.29
N SER A 487 0.12 -12.16 1.00
CA SER A 487 0.32 -10.83 1.58
C SER A 487 1.58 -10.15 1.06
N ASP A 488 2.66 -10.90 0.79
CA ASP A 488 3.93 -10.34 0.31
C ASP A 488 3.86 -9.92 -1.17
N LEU A 489 2.95 -10.51 -1.94
CA LEU A 489 2.77 -10.27 -3.39
C LEU A 489 1.61 -9.31 -3.72
N THR A 490 0.92 -8.80 -2.71
CA THR A 490 -0.25 -7.93 -2.87
C THR A 490 -0.12 -6.65 -2.05
N THR A 491 -0.90 -5.65 -2.43
CA THR A 491 -1.12 -4.42 -1.69
C THR A 491 -2.58 -4.35 -1.28
N ALA A 492 -2.83 -3.99 -0.02
CA ALA A 492 -4.20 -3.86 0.48
C ALA A 492 -4.78 -2.50 0.12
N LYS A 493 -5.98 -2.53 -0.46
CA LYS A 493 -6.86 -1.38 -0.67
C LYS A 493 -8.04 -1.47 0.27
N TYR A 494 -8.35 -0.38 0.95
CA TYR A 494 -9.53 -0.29 1.82
C TYR A 494 -10.59 0.59 1.19
N ILE A 495 -11.83 0.12 1.14
CA ILE A 495 -13.01 0.90 0.79
C ILE A 495 -13.91 0.95 2.03
N ILE A 496 -14.14 2.15 2.57
CA ILE A 496 -14.85 2.38 3.82
C ILE A 496 -16.08 3.22 3.51
N VAL A 497 -17.26 2.66 3.70
CA VAL A 497 -18.54 3.30 3.36
C VAL A 497 -19.29 3.65 4.63
N SER A 498 -19.61 4.93 4.82
CA SER A 498 -20.51 5.35 5.89
C SER A 498 -21.93 4.89 5.60
N ARG A 499 -22.59 4.30 6.60
CA ARG A 499 -23.96 3.80 6.49
C ARG A 499 -25.01 4.78 6.99
#